data_AF-A0A7V1MPI6-F1
#
_entry.id   AF-A0A7V1MPI6-F1
#
_cell.length_a   1.000
_cell.length_b   1.000
_cell.length_c   1.000
_cell.angle_alpha   90.00
_cell.angle_beta   90.00
_cell.angle_gamma   90.00
#
_symmetry.space_group_name_H-M   'P 1'
#
loop_
_entity.id
_entity.type
_entity.pdbx_description
1 polymer ?
#
loop_
_entity_poly.entity_id
_entity_poly.type
_entity_poly.pdbx_seq_one_letter_code
_entity_poly.pdbx_strand_id
1 'polypeptide(L)'
;MKQRSNITKSIFFFIMLSVTLSYTKQVPLSFESLFPSTWFKKALDSCMQVWDDMQLFQERGQHINQEDHQLLLDSTVGRLVYAHFCLEHMVKTKHKVIADDIAYLIQVVEHIQRISDQGKKRDNNERLLCIQKISNQLKLFLEKVIVAHN
;
A
#
# COMPACT_ATOMS: atom_id res chain seq x y z
N MET A 1 -50.50 -33.36 -33.83
CA MET A 1 -50.33 -32.56 -32.59
C MET A 1 -49.01 -32.76 -31.83
N LYS A 2 -48.12 -33.72 -32.19
CA LYS A 2 -46.83 -33.93 -31.47
C LYS A 2 -45.71 -32.92 -31.79
N GLN A 3 -45.75 -32.26 -32.95
CA GLN A 3 -44.66 -31.40 -33.44
C GLN A 3 -44.56 -30.04 -32.72
N ARG A 4 -45.67 -29.49 -32.21
CA ARG A 4 -45.69 -28.22 -31.46
C ARG A 4 -45.05 -28.31 -30.06
N SER A 5 -44.97 -29.50 -29.47
CA SER A 5 -44.42 -29.71 -28.12
C SER A 5 -42.89 -29.64 -28.06
N ASN A 6 -42.19 -29.98 -29.15
CA ASN A 6 -40.72 -29.94 -29.19
C ASN A 6 -40.18 -28.52 -29.40
N ILE A 7 -40.96 -27.66 -30.07
CA ILE A 7 -40.59 -26.27 -30.34
C ILE A 7 -40.63 -25.46 -29.04
N THR A 8 -41.67 -25.63 -28.22
CA THR A 8 -41.80 -24.91 -26.94
C THR A 8 -40.72 -25.30 -25.93
N LYS A 9 -40.32 -26.58 -25.89
CA LYS A 9 -39.20 -27.04 -25.04
C LYS A 9 -37.85 -26.46 -25.48
N SER A 10 -37.62 -26.39 -26.79
CA SER A 10 -36.38 -25.80 -27.32
C SER A 10 -36.30 -24.30 -27.02
N ILE A 11 -37.39 -23.56 -27.20
CA ILE A 11 -37.44 -22.12 -26.88
C ILE A 11 -37.19 -21.89 -25.39
N PHE A 12 -37.81 -22.68 -24.51
CA PHE A 12 -37.59 -22.57 -23.07
C PHE A 12 -36.13 -22.84 -22.67
N PHE A 13 -35.49 -23.83 -23.31
CA PHE A 13 -34.08 -24.12 -23.09
C PHE A 13 -33.17 -22.97 -23.53
N PHE A 14 -33.44 -22.37 -24.70
CA PHE A 14 -32.70 -21.19 -25.16
C PHE A 14 -32.89 -19.98 -24.26
N ILE A 15 -34.11 -19.73 -23.77
CA ILE A 15 -34.38 -18.64 -22.82
C ILE A 15 -33.61 -18.88 -21.51
N MET A 16 -33.68 -20.08 -20.93
CA MET A 16 -32.93 -20.40 -19.70
C MET A 16 -31.42 -20.29 -19.88
N LEU A 17 -30.89 -20.69 -21.05
CA LEU A 17 -29.47 -20.57 -21.37
C LEU A 17 -29.05 -19.09 -21.52
N SER A 18 -29.86 -18.26 -22.18
CA SER A 18 -29.60 -16.82 -22.30
C SER A 18 -29.69 -16.07 -20.96
N VAL A 19 -30.60 -16.49 -20.06
CA VAL A 19 -30.71 -15.92 -18.72
C VAL A 19 -29.51 -16.31 -17.85
N THR A 20 -29.03 -17.56 -17.93
CA THR A 20 -27.82 -18.00 -17.21
C THR A 20 -26.55 -17.33 -17.74
N LEU A 21 -26.41 -17.15 -19.05
CA LEU A 21 -25.31 -16.38 -19.67
C LEU A 21 -25.37 -14.87 -19.35
N SER A 22 -26.56 -14.33 -19.12
CA SER A 22 -26.71 -12.92 -18.71
C SER A 22 -26.49 -12.72 -17.21
N TYR A 23 -26.57 -13.80 -16.41
CA TYR A 23 -26.33 -13.80 -14.96
C TYR A 23 -24.89 -14.13 -14.56
N THR A 24 -24.02 -14.49 -15.50
CA THR A 24 -22.58 -14.38 -15.25
C THR A 24 -22.25 -12.91 -15.13
N LYS A 25 -22.35 -12.37 -13.91
CA LYS A 25 -21.71 -11.11 -13.51
C LYS A 25 -20.34 -11.13 -14.15
N GLN A 26 -20.08 -10.24 -15.11
CA GLN A 26 -18.73 -10.00 -15.61
C GLN A 26 -17.91 -9.67 -14.37
N VAL A 27 -17.14 -10.64 -13.87
CA VAL A 27 -16.14 -10.37 -12.85
C VAL A 27 -15.19 -9.43 -13.54
N PRO A 28 -15.07 -8.17 -13.11
CA PRO A 28 -14.12 -7.27 -13.76
C PRO A 28 -12.74 -7.89 -13.58
N LEU A 29 -12.18 -8.42 -14.67
CA LEU A 29 -10.84 -8.98 -14.73
C LEU A 29 -9.83 -7.83 -14.83
N SER A 30 -9.86 -6.91 -13.87
CA SER A 30 -8.77 -5.95 -13.72
C SER A 30 -7.57 -6.67 -13.11
N PHE A 31 -6.36 -6.19 -13.41
CA PHE A 31 -5.14 -6.72 -12.79
C PHE A 31 -5.26 -6.71 -11.25
N GLU A 32 -5.88 -5.67 -10.69
CA GLU A 32 -6.09 -5.52 -9.25
C GLU A 32 -7.09 -6.53 -8.66
N SER A 33 -8.06 -7.02 -9.45
CA SER A 33 -8.97 -8.08 -8.98
C SER A 33 -8.30 -9.45 -8.99
N LEU A 34 -7.35 -9.66 -9.90
CA LEU A 34 -6.57 -10.88 -10.03
C LEU A 34 -5.36 -10.92 -9.06
N PHE A 35 -4.80 -9.75 -8.75
CA PHE A 35 -3.62 -9.59 -7.90
C PHE A 35 -3.84 -8.47 -6.85
N PRO A 36 -4.75 -8.67 -5.89
CA PRO A 36 -5.05 -7.65 -4.89
C PRO A 36 -3.82 -7.34 -4.05
N SER A 37 -3.42 -6.07 -4.01
CA SER A 37 -2.29 -5.64 -3.18
C SER A 37 -2.61 -5.84 -1.71
N THR A 38 -1.74 -6.60 -1.02
CA THR A 38 -1.85 -6.81 0.42
C THR A 38 -1.64 -5.50 1.19
N TRP A 39 -2.17 -5.42 2.42
CA TRP A 39 -1.94 -4.27 3.28
C TRP A 39 -0.45 -4.04 3.56
N PHE A 40 0.30 -5.13 3.70
CA PHE A 40 1.75 -5.05 3.85
C PHE A 40 2.42 -4.44 2.62
N LYS A 41 2.07 -4.91 1.41
CA LYS A 41 2.62 -4.37 0.17
C LYS A 41 2.34 -2.87 0.03
N LYS A 42 1.12 -2.42 0.35
CA LYS A 42 0.77 -0.99 0.34
C LYS A 42 1.65 -0.17 1.29
N ALA A 43 1.91 -0.70 2.50
CA ALA A 43 2.81 -0.05 3.45
C ALA A 43 4.24 0.00 2.93
N LEU A 44 4.75 -1.11 2.38
CA LEU A 44 6.08 -1.19 1.81
C LEU A 44 6.27 -0.22 0.64
N ASP A 45 5.35 -0.22 -0.33
CA ASP A 45 5.39 0.68 -1.48
C ASP A 45 5.37 2.15 -1.03
N SER A 46 4.56 2.48 -0.01
CA SER A 46 4.52 3.82 0.59
C SER A 46 5.84 4.21 1.26
N CYS A 47 6.48 3.29 1.99
CA CYS A 47 7.79 3.53 2.59
C CYS A 47 8.91 3.66 1.54
N MET A 48 8.88 2.86 0.47
CA MET A 48 9.84 2.98 -0.64
C MET A 48 9.72 4.33 -1.34
N GLN A 49 8.51 4.80 -1.58
CA GLN A 49 8.26 6.14 -2.10
C GLN A 49 8.81 7.25 -1.17
N VAL A 50 8.68 7.08 0.14
CA VAL A 50 9.27 8.01 1.12
C VAL A 50 10.79 7.96 1.10
N TRP A 51 11.39 6.79 0.93
CA TRP A 51 12.84 6.70 0.73
C TRP A 51 13.24 7.55 -0.48
N ASP A 52 12.63 7.34 -1.64
CA ASP A 52 12.94 8.09 -2.86
C ASP A 52 12.80 9.61 -2.65
N ASP A 53 11.70 10.05 -2.03
CA ASP A 53 11.46 11.46 -1.70
C ASP A 53 12.56 12.03 -0.79
N MET A 54 12.96 11.30 0.26
CA MET A 54 13.99 11.72 1.20
C MET A 54 15.38 11.73 0.57
N GLN A 55 15.66 10.81 -0.35
CA GLN A 55 16.89 10.82 -1.13
C GLN A 55 16.96 12.04 -2.05
N LEU A 56 15.86 12.37 -2.73
CA LEU A 56 15.75 13.60 -3.52
C LEU A 56 15.96 14.85 -2.66
N PHE A 57 15.37 14.89 -1.46
CA PHE A 57 15.59 15.96 -0.50
C PHE A 57 17.07 16.12 -0.12
N GLN A 58 17.78 15.00 0.10
CA GLN A 58 19.20 15.03 0.44
C GLN A 58 20.10 15.48 -0.72
N GLU A 59 19.82 15.01 -1.94
CA GLU A 59 20.62 15.28 -3.14
C GLU A 59 20.38 16.68 -3.71
N ARG A 60 19.12 17.14 -3.71
CA ARG A 60 18.70 18.37 -4.39
C ARG A 60 18.32 19.49 -3.43
N GLY A 61 18.61 19.31 -2.14
CA GLY A 61 18.25 20.23 -1.06
C GLY A 61 18.61 21.71 -1.25
N GLN A 62 19.54 22.03 -2.16
CA GLN A 62 19.98 23.39 -2.46
C GLN A 62 19.47 23.92 -3.81
N HIS A 63 18.84 23.08 -4.63
CA HIS A 63 18.44 23.41 -6.01
C HIS A 63 16.92 23.44 -6.21
N ILE A 64 16.15 22.98 -5.24
CA ILE A 64 14.68 23.02 -5.25
C ILE A 64 14.21 24.31 -4.56
N ASN A 65 13.14 24.93 -5.05
CA ASN A 65 12.57 26.09 -4.39
C ASN A 65 12.01 25.70 -3.00
N GLN A 66 11.83 26.68 -2.12
CA GLN A 66 11.43 26.40 -0.73
C GLN A 66 10.01 25.80 -0.62
N GLU A 67 9.10 26.14 -1.54
CA GLU A 67 7.71 25.65 -1.53
C GLU A 67 7.63 24.16 -1.90
N ASP A 68 8.30 23.75 -2.97
CA ASP A 68 8.40 22.36 -3.41
C ASP A 68 9.09 21.49 -2.34
N HIS A 69 10.05 22.07 -1.62
CA HIS A 69 10.66 21.45 -0.45
C HIS A 69 9.67 21.14 0.66
N GLN A 70 8.83 22.11 1.01
CA GLN A 70 7.81 21.90 2.05
C GLN A 70 6.75 20.90 1.58
N LEU A 71 6.32 20.98 0.32
CA LEU A 71 5.37 20.05 -0.27
C LEU A 71 5.88 18.61 -0.27
N LEU A 72 7.17 18.41 -0.58
CA LEU A 72 7.82 17.10 -0.54
C LEU A 72 7.80 16.52 0.88
N LEU A 73 8.14 17.34 1.88
CA LEU A 73 8.14 16.90 3.29
C LEU A 73 6.72 16.62 3.81
N ASP A 74 5.74 17.45 3.45
CA ASP A 74 4.34 17.22 3.84
C ASP A 74 3.78 15.95 3.18
N SER A 75 4.09 15.71 1.90
CA SER A 75 3.78 14.45 1.18
C SER A 75 4.43 13.25 1.88
N THR A 76 5.70 13.39 2.27
CA THR A 76 6.45 12.35 3.00
C THR A 76 5.77 11.99 4.32
N VAL A 77 5.34 12.98 5.11
CA VAL A 77 4.57 12.75 6.34
C VAL A 77 3.28 11.99 6.04
N GLY A 78 2.52 12.41 5.02
CA GLY A 78 1.29 11.75 4.60
C GLY A 78 1.49 10.27 4.24
N ARG A 79 2.54 9.96 3.48
CA ARG A 79 2.90 8.59 3.08
C ARG A 79 3.32 7.71 4.27
N LEU A 80 4.04 8.26 5.25
CA LEU A 80 4.39 7.52 6.47
C LEU A 80 3.17 7.22 7.35
N VAL A 81 2.25 8.18 7.48
CA VAL A 81 0.98 7.97 8.19
C VAL A 81 0.15 6.89 7.49
N TYR A 82 0.09 6.93 6.15
CA TYR A 82 -0.61 5.90 5.37
C TYR A 82 0.04 4.51 5.54
N ALA A 83 1.38 4.43 5.54
CA ALA A 83 2.08 3.18 5.78
C ALA A 83 1.73 2.60 7.17
N HIS A 84 1.71 3.44 8.20
CA HIS A 84 1.33 3.04 9.56
C HIS A 84 -0.12 2.51 9.60
N PHE A 85 -1.06 3.24 8.99
CA PHE A 85 -2.44 2.78 8.85
C PHE A 85 -2.55 1.41 8.17
N CYS A 86 -1.79 1.19 7.10
CA CYS A 86 -1.79 -0.08 6.37
C CYS A 86 -1.26 -1.24 7.24
N LEU A 87 -0.17 -1.00 7.99
CA LEU A 87 0.39 -2.01 8.89
C LEU A 87 -0.55 -2.34 10.05
N GLU A 88 -1.24 -1.35 10.61
CA GLU A 88 -2.29 -1.62 11.59
C GLU A 88 -3.42 -2.48 11.00
N HIS A 89 -3.84 -2.18 9.77
CA HIS A 89 -4.88 -2.96 9.09
C HIS A 89 -4.43 -4.38 8.79
N MET A 90 -3.17 -4.58 8.40
CA MET A 90 -2.58 -5.90 8.23
C MET A 90 -2.71 -6.74 9.51
N VAL A 91 -2.36 -6.17 10.67
CA VAL A 91 -2.48 -6.85 11.97
C VAL A 91 -3.95 -7.11 12.33
N LYS A 92 -4.82 -6.10 12.18
CA LYS A 92 -6.27 -6.22 12.48
C LYS A 92 -6.95 -7.30 11.62
N THR A 93 -6.57 -7.40 10.35
CA THR A 93 -7.10 -8.38 9.40
C THR A 93 -6.38 -9.74 9.47
N LYS A 94 -5.40 -9.90 10.36
CA LYS A 94 -4.60 -11.11 10.56
C LYS A 94 -3.96 -11.62 9.26
N HIS A 95 -3.55 -10.70 8.39
CA HIS A 95 -2.85 -11.06 7.17
C HIS A 95 -1.45 -11.58 7.53
N LYS A 96 -1.12 -12.81 7.11
CA LYS A 96 0.21 -13.40 7.36
C LYS A 96 1.25 -12.72 6.49
N VAL A 97 2.37 -12.36 7.09
CA VAL A 97 3.55 -11.81 6.39
C VAL A 97 4.78 -12.59 6.83
N ILE A 98 5.71 -12.78 5.91
CA ILE A 98 6.96 -13.50 6.17
C ILE A 98 7.87 -12.60 7.00
N ALA A 99 8.57 -13.16 7.98
CA ALA A 99 9.45 -12.39 8.88
C ALA A 99 10.53 -11.60 8.12
N ASP A 100 11.09 -12.17 7.05
CA ASP A 100 12.09 -11.52 6.19
C ASP A 100 11.55 -10.24 5.53
N ASP A 101 10.30 -10.24 5.09
CA ASP A 101 9.65 -9.05 4.51
C ASP A 101 9.51 -7.95 5.57
N ILE A 102 9.13 -8.32 6.79
CA ILE A 102 9.04 -7.39 7.92
C ILE A 102 10.42 -6.83 8.26
N ALA A 103 11.44 -7.68 8.30
CA ALA A 103 12.83 -7.28 8.54
C ALA A 103 13.33 -6.31 7.46
N TYR A 104 13.00 -6.56 6.20
CA TYR A 104 13.31 -5.65 5.10
C TYR A 104 12.63 -4.29 5.28
N LEU A 105 11.34 -4.27 5.64
CA LEU A 105 10.63 -3.01 5.89
C LEU A 105 11.22 -2.24 7.08
N ILE A 106 11.69 -2.94 8.13
CA ILE A 106 12.43 -2.30 9.23
C ILE A 106 13.68 -1.60 8.70
N GLN A 107 14.48 -2.26 7.85
CA GLN A 107 15.68 -1.66 7.26
C GLN A 107 15.38 -0.42 6.41
N VAL A 108 14.28 -0.45 5.65
CA VAL A 108 13.78 0.71 4.88
C VAL A 108 13.46 1.87 5.81
N VAL A 109 12.69 1.62 6.88
CA VAL A 109 12.32 2.65 7.87
C VAL A 109 13.55 3.22 8.57
N GLU A 110 14.53 2.37 8.92
CA GLU A 110 15.81 2.81 9.49
C GLU A 110 16.62 3.68 8.52
N HIS A 111 16.53 3.42 7.23
CA HIS A 111 17.19 4.25 6.23
C HIS A 111 16.54 5.64 6.15
N ILE A 112 15.21 5.70 6.13
CA ILE A 112 14.44 6.95 6.16
C ILE A 112 14.80 7.78 7.40
N GLN A 113 14.90 7.15 8.58
CA GLN A 113 15.33 7.79 9.82
C GLN A 113 16.71 8.43 9.68
N ARG A 114 17.68 7.68 9.14
CA ARG A 114 19.05 8.17 8.93
C ARG A 114 19.09 9.40 8.03
N ILE A 115 18.32 9.41 6.94
CA ILE A 115 18.26 10.57 6.03
C ILE A 115 17.59 11.75 6.74
N SER A 116 16.48 11.52 7.44
CA SER A 116 15.77 12.56 8.20
C SER A 116 16.66 13.21 9.27
N ASP A 117 17.45 12.42 9.98
CA ASP A 117 18.40 12.90 10.99
C ASP A 117 19.52 13.77 10.40
N GLN A 118 20.00 13.40 9.21
CA GLN A 118 20.97 14.21 8.46
C GLN A 118 20.34 15.51 7.96
N GLY A 119 19.11 15.45 7.46
CA GLY A 119 18.32 16.61 7.06
C GLY A 119 18.13 17.59 8.21
N LYS A 120 17.75 17.10 9.38
CA LYS A 120 17.51 17.92 10.58
C LYS A 120 18.74 18.69 11.05
N LYS A 121 19.93 18.09 10.91
CA LYS A 121 21.20 18.77 11.22
C LYS A 121 21.47 19.96 10.30
N ARG A 122 20.90 19.97 9.10
CA ARG A 122 21.05 21.03 8.10
C ARG A 122 19.94 22.07 8.18
N ASP A 123 18.72 21.63 8.46
CA ASP A 123 17.51 22.45 8.52
C ASP A 123 16.66 22.03 9.73
N ASN A 124 16.38 22.96 10.65
CA ASN A 124 15.57 22.69 11.84
C ASN A 124 14.06 22.71 11.53
N ASN A 125 13.68 21.97 10.48
CA ASN A 125 12.32 21.91 9.99
C ASN A 125 11.46 20.98 10.84
N GLU A 126 10.32 21.47 11.32
CA GLU A 126 9.38 20.69 12.14
C GLU A 126 8.85 19.44 11.42
N ARG A 127 8.79 19.44 10.08
CA ARG A 127 8.35 18.27 9.31
C ARG A 127 9.37 17.13 9.43
N LEU A 128 10.66 17.43 9.43
CA LEU A 128 11.71 16.43 9.63
C LEU A 128 11.63 15.79 11.02
N LEU A 129 11.27 16.58 12.04
CA LEU A 129 10.97 16.04 13.38
C LEU A 129 9.78 15.09 13.35
N CYS A 130 8.72 15.45 12.63
CA CYS A 130 7.53 14.63 12.48
C CYS A 130 7.84 13.30 11.77
N ILE A 131 8.56 13.36 10.65
CA ILE A 131 9.04 12.20 9.89
C ILE A 131 9.83 11.26 10.80
N GLN A 132 10.82 11.78 11.53
CA GLN A 132 11.62 11.00 12.47
C GLN A 132 10.74 10.30 13.52
N LYS A 133 9.78 11.02 14.11
CA LYS A 133 8.87 10.48 15.13
C LYS A 133 8.00 9.35 14.57
N ILE A 134 7.41 9.53 13.39
CA ILE A 134 6.55 8.52 12.77
C ILE A 134 7.37 7.30 12.36
N SER A 135 8.55 7.49 11.77
CA SER A 135 9.46 6.38 11.44
C SER A 135 9.88 5.59 12.68
N ASN A 136 10.15 6.26 13.81
CA ASN A 136 10.42 5.59 15.09
C ASN A 136 9.23 4.74 15.55
N GLN A 137 8.01 5.27 15.45
CA GLN A 137 6.80 4.52 15.80
C GLN A 137 6.61 3.31 14.88
N LEU A 138 6.80 3.48 13.58
CA LEU A 138 6.74 2.40 12.59
C LEU A 138 7.76 1.29 12.89
N LYS A 139 9.01 1.64 13.16
CA LYS A 139 10.05 0.67 13.52
C LYS A 139 9.65 -0.14 14.75
N LEU A 140 9.29 0.54 15.84
CA LEU A 140 8.86 -0.11 17.08
C LEU A 140 7.62 -1.00 16.89
N PHE A 141 6.71 -0.57 16.00
CA PHE A 141 5.55 -1.39 15.63
C PHE A 141 5.98 -2.67 14.92
N LEU A 142 6.84 -2.57 13.89
CA LEU A 142 7.32 -3.70 13.11
C LEU A 142 8.14 -4.69 13.95
N GLU A 143 8.96 -4.19 14.87
CA GLU A 143 9.71 -5.02 15.84
C GLU A 143 8.77 -5.84 16.74
N LYS A 144 7.62 -5.29 17.12
CA LYS A 144 6.60 -6.07 17.86
C LYS A 144 5.93 -7.11 16.98
N VAL A 145 5.67 -6.78 15.71
CA VAL A 145 5.03 -7.71 14.77
C VAL A 145 5.95 -8.88 14.44
N ILE A 146 7.25 -8.65 14.20
CA ILE A 146 8.21 -9.72 13.87
C ILE A 146 8.42 -10.67 15.04
N VAL A 147 8.49 -10.16 16.28
CA VAL A 147 8.58 -10.98 17.49
C VAL A 147 7.33 -11.84 17.68
N ALA A 148 6.15 -11.35 17.29
CA ALA A 148 4.91 -12.12 17.38
C ALA A 148 4.78 -13.22 16.30
N HIS A 149 5.63 -13.22 15.27
CA HIS A 149 5.63 -14.21 14.18
C HIS A 149 6.70 -15.30 14.33
N ASN A 150 7.66 -15.13 15.24
CA ASN A 150 8.66 -16.11 15.62
C ASN A 150 8.25 -16.85 16.90
#